data_AF-A0A0R3PNU1-F1
#
_entry.id   AF-A0A0R3PNU1-F1
#
_cell.length_a   1.000
_cell.length_b   1.000
_cell.length_c   1.000
_cell.angle_alpha   90.00
_cell.angle_beta   90.00
_cell.angle_gamma   90.00
#
_symmetry.space_group_name_H-M   'P 1'
#
loop_
_entity.id
_entity.type
_entity.pdbx_description
1 polymer ?
#
loop_
_entity_poly.entity_id
_entity_poly.type
_entity_poly.pdbx_seq_one_letter_code
_entity_poly.pdbx_strand_id
1 'polypeptide(L)'
;MGEEACFAKPGRDWLPRLIVIDGCNIGRSACGIGREAVNCAGLMAVIRWLLVRDFDVVAFLPVIYNNSHNYNVVHVHLLTKLEELGLVTFTPARTGRGDRKAFINYDDLYVTTLATRHGGCVLSGDKFKDILAQPAYSEFHPVILNRTLDVKFNFLPYDVVYHKVDVFYKALPELFIYEDVAFRAKMIAQKIFASPDDPEFSKVRLRCR
;
A
#
# COMPACT_ATOMS: atom_id res chain seq x y z
N MET A 1 20.13 -8.44 12.50
CA MET A 1 19.64 -7.08 12.18
C MET A 1 18.15 -7.21 11.98
N GLY A 2 17.36 -6.57 12.85
CA GLY A 2 15.91 -6.79 12.91
C GLY A 2 15.16 -6.17 11.73
N GLU A 3 13.92 -6.59 11.55
CA GLU A 3 12.98 -6.13 10.50
C GLU A 3 12.84 -4.60 10.45
N GLU A 4 13.03 -3.92 11.58
CA GLU A 4 13.00 -2.45 11.69
C GLU A 4 14.18 -1.73 11.00
N ALA A 5 15.27 -2.43 10.68
CA ALA A 5 16.46 -1.82 10.08
C ALA A 5 16.18 -1.16 8.72
N CYS A 6 15.11 -1.56 8.03
CA CYS A 6 14.72 -0.97 6.76
C CYS A 6 14.16 0.45 6.88
N PHE A 7 13.63 0.83 8.05
CA PHE A 7 13.11 2.17 8.32
C PHE A 7 14.20 3.17 8.74
N ALA A 8 15.41 2.69 8.99
CA ALA A 8 16.55 3.57 9.23
C ALA A 8 16.94 4.27 7.93
N LYS A 9 16.86 5.60 7.96
CA LYS A 9 17.27 6.48 6.85
C LYS A 9 18.74 6.19 6.46
N PRO A 10 19.04 5.78 5.21
CA PRO A 10 20.41 5.35 4.83
C PRO A 10 21.49 6.45 4.85
N GLY A 11 21.11 7.72 4.73
CA GLY A 11 22.04 8.84 4.76
C GLY A 11 21.36 10.16 5.14
N ARG A 12 22.13 11.14 5.62
CA ARG A 12 21.63 12.38 6.23
C ARG A 12 20.62 13.15 5.37
N ASP A 13 20.80 13.18 4.06
CA ASP A 13 19.98 13.99 3.15
C ASP A 13 18.90 13.20 2.41
N TRP A 14 18.74 11.92 2.73
CA TRP A 14 17.70 11.08 2.14
C TRP A 14 16.31 11.53 2.63
N LEU A 15 15.29 11.46 1.78
CA LEU A 15 13.93 11.87 2.15
C LEU A 15 12.97 10.68 2.13
N PRO A 16 12.05 10.55 3.10
CA PRO A 16 11.03 9.51 3.06
C PRO A 16 10.10 9.76 1.87
N ARG A 17 9.86 8.70 1.09
CA ARG A 17 8.89 8.72 0.00
C ARG A 17 7.48 8.63 0.57
N LEU A 18 6.52 9.19 -0.16
CA LEU A 18 5.11 8.89 0.04
C LEU A 18 4.89 7.39 -0.20
N ILE A 19 4.20 6.72 0.73
CA ILE A 19 3.78 5.33 0.55
C ILE A 19 2.33 5.33 0.03
N VAL A 20 2.16 4.97 -1.23
CA VAL A 20 0.84 4.82 -1.85
C VAL A 20 0.39 3.38 -1.72
N ILE A 21 -0.66 3.18 -0.94
CA ILE A 21 -1.14 1.86 -0.55
C ILE A 21 -2.25 1.41 -1.50
N ASP A 22 -2.09 0.23 -2.06
CA ASP A 22 -3.19 -0.51 -2.68
C ASP A 22 -4.08 -1.07 -1.58
N GLY A 23 -5.11 -0.32 -1.22
CA GLY A 23 -5.95 -0.61 -0.06
C GLY A 23 -6.76 -1.89 -0.22
N CYS A 24 -7.13 -2.26 -1.45
CA CYS A 24 -7.82 -3.52 -1.74
C CYS A 24 -6.87 -4.71 -1.51
N ASN A 25 -5.67 -4.68 -2.09
CA ASN A 25 -4.69 -5.75 -1.96
C ASN A 25 -4.26 -5.93 -0.49
N ILE A 26 -3.89 -4.84 0.18
CA ILE A 26 -3.43 -4.87 1.58
C ILE A 26 -4.58 -5.24 2.52
N GLY A 27 -5.77 -4.67 2.34
CA GLY A 27 -6.93 -5.02 3.16
C GLY A 27 -7.32 -6.49 3.03
N ARG A 28 -7.22 -7.07 1.82
CA ARG A 28 -7.41 -8.51 1.62
C ARG A 28 -6.29 -9.33 2.23
N SER A 29 -5.04 -8.92 2.07
CA SER A 29 -3.89 -9.60 2.69
C SER A 29 -4.02 -9.65 4.21
N ALA A 30 -4.57 -8.59 4.83
CA ALA A 30 -4.82 -8.56 6.26
C ALA A 30 -5.94 -9.53 6.71
N CYS A 31 -6.84 -9.96 5.82
CA CYS A 31 -7.92 -10.89 6.19
C CYS A 31 -7.43 -12.34 6.45
N GLY A 32 -6.13 -12.59 6.43
CA GLY A 32 -5.55 -13.92 6.57
C GLY A 32 -5.37 -14.63 5.23
N ILE A 33 -4.98 -15.90 5.30
CA ILE A 33 -4.61 -16.72 4.12
C ILE A 33 -5.74 -16.79 3.09
N GLY A 34 -7.01 -16.80 3.54
CA GLY A 34 -8.17 -16.89 2.65
C GLY A 34 -8.49 -15.62 1.86
N ARG A 35 -7.99 -14.43 2.30
CA ARG A 35 -8.20 -13.13 1.63
C ARG A 35 -9.67 -12.83 1.25
N GLU A 36 -10.60 -13.37 2.03
CA GLU A 36 -12.03 -13.46 1.68
C GLU A 36 -12.71 -12.10 1.57
N ALA A 37 -12.35 -11.16 2.46
CA ALA A 37 -12.88 -9.80 2.49
C ALA A 37 -11.76 -8.76 2.59
N VAL A 38 -12.08 -7.50 2.28
CA VAL A 38 -11.24 -6.35 2.61
C VAL A 38 -11.38 -6.07 4.10
N ASN A 39 -10.32 -6.30 4.87
CA ASN A 39 -10.27 -5.99 6.31
C ASN A 39 -9.82 -4.55 6.55
N CYS A 40 -10.77 -3.66 6.84
CA CYS A 40 -10.49 -2.24 7.06
C CYS A 40 -9.69 -1.97 8.35
N ALA A 41 -9.84 -2.81 9.38
CA ALA A 41 -9.04 -2.69 10.59
C ALA A 41 -7.58 -3.06 10.32
N GLY A 42 -7.35 -4.08 9.49
CA GLY A 42 -6.01 -4.45 9.03
C GLY A 42 -5.35 -3.38 8.16
N LEU A 43 -6.11 -2.78 7.24
CA LEU A 43 -5.63 -1.62 6.48
C LEU A 43 -5.27 -0.44 7.40
N MET A 44 -6.14 -0.11 8.36
CA MET A 44 -5.88 0.94 9.35
C MET A 44 -4.61 0.64 10.17
N ALA A 45 -4.37 -0.62 10.54
CA ALA A 45 -3.19 -1.03 11.27
C ALA A 45 -1.90 -0.77 10.46
N VAL A 46 -1.88 -1.09 9.17
CA VAL A 46 -0.74 -0.81 8.27
C VAL A 46 -0.53 0.70 8.12
N ILE A 47 -1.61 1.46 7.89
CA ILE A 47 -1.56 2.93 7.80
C ILE A 47 -0.93 3.52 9.07
N ARG A 48 -1.46 3.15 10.25
CA ARG A 48 -0.93 3.60 11.54
C ARG A 48 0.53 3.19 11.72
N TRP A 49 0.88 1.95 11.36
CA TRP A 49 2.24 1.41 11.51
C TRP A 49 3.29 2.20 10.73
N LEU A 50 2.95 2.68 9.53
CA LEU A 50 3.80 3.54 8.72
C LEU A 50 3.82 4.99 9.24
N LEU A 51 2.67 5.54 9.64
CA LEU A 51 2.57 6.91 10.15
C LEU A 51 3.42 7.13 11.42
N VAL A 52 3.42 6.17 12.35
CA VAL A 52 4.25 6.27 13.58
C VAL A 52 5.75 6.13 13.31
N ARG A 53 6.15 5.87 12.06
CA ARG A 53 7.53 5.82 11.56
C ARG A 53 7.86 7.01 10.65
N ASP A 54 7.05 8.08 10.72
CA ASP A 54 7.23 9.32 9.95
C ASP A 54 7.13 9.13 8.43
N PHE A 55 6.36 8.14 7.97
CA PHE A 55 5.98 8.00 6.56
C PHE A 55 4.59 8.57 6.32
N ASP A 56 4.49 9.47 5.36
CA ASP A 56 3.20 9.89 4.81
C ASP A 56 2.62 8.75 3.96
N VAL A 57 1.30 8.55 4.08
CA VAL A 57 0.60 7.47 3.39
C VAL A 57 -0.71 7.95 2.79
N VAL A 58 -1.08 7.36 1.66
CA VAL A 58 -2.43 7.47 1.07
C VAL A 58 -2.81 6.11 0.52
N ALA A 59 -3.98 5.61 0.93
CA ALA A 59 -4.53 4.34 0.44
C ALA A 59 -5.66 4.57 -0.58
N PHE A 60 -5.68 3.78 -1.64
CA PHE A 60 -6.78 3.78 -2.62
C PHE A 60 -7.65 2.53 -2.48
N LEU A 61 -8.97 2.72 -2.54
CA LEU A 61 -9.95 1.64 -2.62
C LEU A 61 -11.10 2.02 -3.57
N PRO A 62 -11.71 1.06 -4.26
CA PRO A 62 -12.99 1.29 -4.94
C PRO A 62 -14.07 1.84 -4.02
N VAL A 63 -14.82 2.84 -4.51
CA VAL A 63 -15.98 3.41 -3.80
C VAL A 63 -17.05 2.36 -3.44
N ILE A 64 -17.13 1.24 -4.19
CA ILE A 64 -18.03 0.11 -3.89
C ILE A 64 -17.74 -0.51 -2.51
N TYR A 65 -16.52 -0.40 -1.99
CA TYR A 65 -16.20 -0.87 -0.64
C TYR A 65 -16.71 0.06 0.47
N ASN A 66 -17.05 1.32 0.16
CA ASN A 66 -17.70 2.26 1.08
C ASN A 66 -19.22 2.02 1.18
N ASN A 67 -19.62 0.77 1.44
CA ASN A 67 -21.02 0.39 1.53
C ASN A 67 -21.22 -0.61 2.67
N SER A 68 -22.06 -0.25 3.64
CA SER A 68 -22.36 -1.10 4.80
C SER A 68 -23.08 -2.41 4.46
N HIS A 69 -23.61 -2.54 3.26
CA HIS A 69 -24.24 -3.76 2.77
C HIS A 69 -23.28 -4.63 1.92
N ASN A 70 -22.01 -4.24 1.80
CA ASN A 70 -21.02 -5.00 1.07
C ASN A 70 -20.38 -6.07 1.96
N TYR A 71 -20.83 -7.32 1.79
CA TYR A 71 -20.32 -8.47 2.55
C TYR A 71 -18.85 -8.82 2.26
N ASN A 72 -18.24 -8.23 1.23
CA ASN A 72 -16.81 -8.37 0.93
C ASN A 72 -15.93 -7.38 1.70
N VAL A 73 -16.46 -6.67 2.70
CA VAL A 73 -15.75 -5.69 3.53
C VAL A 73 -16.10 -5.91 4.99
N VAL A 74 -15.09 -5.92 5.86
CA VAL A 74 -15.27 -5.97 7.31
C VAL A 74 -14.73 -4.70 7.97
N HIS A 75 -15.44 -4.21 9.00
CA HIS A 75 -15.16 -2.95 9.69
C HIS A 75 -15.25 -1.70 8.80
N VAL A 76 -16.20 -1.69 7.85
CA VAL A 76 -16.40 -0.61 6.87
C VAL A 76 -16.49 0.79 7.47
N HIS A 77 -17.01 0.93 8.70
CA HIS A 77 -17.15 2.21 9.40
C HIS A 77 -15.79 2.93 9.60
N LEU A 78 -14.68 2.18 9.58
CA LEU A 78 -13.33 2.74 9.64
C LEU A 78 -12.98 3.49 8.35
N LEU A 79 -13.50 3.08 7.18
CA LEU A 79 -13.17 3.73 5.92
C LEU A 79 -13.67 5.18 5.88
N THR A 80 -14.85 5.47 6.42
CA THR A 80 -15.36 6.84 6.51
C THR A 80 -14.42 7.73 7.33
N LYS A 81 -13.89 7.22 8.45
CA LYS A 81 -12.92 7.98 9.26
C LYS A 81 -11.56 8.14 8.59
N LEU A 82 -11.09 7.10 7.91
CA LEU A 82 -9.84 7.19 7.15
C LEU A 82 -9.96 8.17 5.96
N GLU A 83 -11.12 8.25 5.32
CA GLU A 83 -11.41 9.23 4.27
C GLU A 83 -11.46 10.66 4.82
N GLU A 84 -12.17 10.90 5.92
CA GLU A 84 -12.23 12.21 6.60
C GLU A 84 -10.82 12.72 6.99
N LEU A 85 -9.90 11.81 7.33
CA LEU A 85 -8.51 12.12 7.65
C LEU A 85 -7.59 12.24 6.43
N GLY A 86 -8.10 12.03 5.22
CA GLY A 86 -7.31 12.06 3.98
C GLY A 86 -6.35 10.86 3.81
N LEU A 87 -6.51 9.81 4.60
CA LEU A 87 -5.66 8.61 4.59
C LEU A 87 -6.16 7.55 3.60
N VAL A 88 -7.46 7.56 3.30
CA VAL A 88 -8.08 6.73 2.25
C VAL A 88 -8.74 7.65 1.22
N THR A 89 -8.55 7.33 -0.05
CA THR A 89 -9.25 7.98 -1.17
C THR A 89 -10.01 6.93 -1.96
N PHE A 90 -11.28 7.19 -2.23
CA PHE A 90 -12.08 6.29 -3.05
C PHE A 90 -11.89 6.54 -4.54
N THR A 91 -11.62 5.48 -5.28
CA THR A 91 -11.58 5.49 -6.73
C THR A 91 -12.98 5.22 -7.30
N PRO A 92 -13.33 5.81 -8.46
CA PRO A 92 -14.59 5.50 -9.11
C PRO A 92 -14.66 4.03 -9.52
N ALA A 93 -15.71 3.33 -9.08
CA ALA A 93 -16.02 1.99 -9.56
C ALA A 93 -16.95 2.09 -10.79
N ARG A 94 -16.54 1.55 -11.93
CA ARG A 94 -17.44 1.37 -13.08
C ARG A 94 -18.06 -0.02 -13.04
N THR A 95 -19.36 -0.08 -12.77
CA THR A 95 -20.15 -1.29 -13.07
C THR A 95 -20.17 -1.45 -14.59
N GLY A 96 -19.78 -2.63 -15.10
CA GLY A 96 -19.91 -2.93 -16.51
C GLY A 96 -21.38 -2.75 -16.94
N ARG A 97 -21.65 -1.87 -17.91
CA ARG A 97 -22.96 -1.77 -18.58
C ARG A 97 -22.83 -2.48 -19.93
N GLY A 98 -23.62 -3.54 -20.14
CA GLY A 98 -23.61 -4.36 -21.36
C GLY A 98 -22.36 -5.23 -21.48
N ASP A 99 -21.87 -5.45 -22.72
CA ASP A 99 -20.69 -6.28 -23.02
C ASP A 99 -19.33 -5.64 -22.64
N ARG A 100 -19.34 -4.42 -22.07
CA ARG A 100 -18.11 -3.80 -21.58
C ARG A 100 -17.73 -4.44 -20.25
N LYS A 101 -16.70 -5.30 -20.28
CA LYS A 101 -16.06 -5.82 -19.07
C LYS A 101 -15.83 -4.68 -18.08
N ALA A 102 -16.18 -4.90 -16.81
CA ALA A 102 -15.68 -4.05 -15.75
C ALA A 102 -14.16 -4.00 -15.90
N PHE A 103 -13.59 -2.81 -16.12
CA PHE A 103 -12.14 -2.65 -16.12
C PHE A 103 -11.70 -2.79 -14.66
N ILE A 104 -11.22 -3.99 -14.31
CA ILE A 104 -10.89 -4.39 -12.94
C ILE A 104 -9.62 -3.70 -12.41
N ASN A 105 -8.94 -2.85 -13.19
CA ASN A 105 -7.58 -2.36 -12.87
C ASN A 105 -7.50 -0.82 -12.77
N TYR A 106 -8.62 -0.11 -12.57
CA TYR A 106 -8.55 1.35 -12.39
C TYR A 106 -7.79 1.74 -11.13
N ASP A 107 -7.93 0.98 -10.05
CA ASP A 107 -7.29 1.31 -8.77
C ASP A 107 -5.77 1.24 -8.88
N ASP A 108 -5.27 0.22 -9.56
CA ASP A 108 -3.84 0.05 -9.85
C ASP A 108 -3.28 1.27 -10.59
N LEU A 109 -4.05 1.83 -11.53
CA LEU A 109 -3.68 3.06 -12.22
C LEU A 109 -3.67 4.27 -11.28
N TYR A 110 -4.62 4.42 -10.36
CA TYR A 110 -4.59 5.51 -9.37
C TYR A 110 -3.39 5.40 -8.43
N VAL A 111 -3.11 4.19 -7.93
CA VAL A 111 -1.98 3.88 -7.05
C VAL A 111 -0.66 4.22 -7.76
N THR A 112 -0.45 3.71 -8.96
CA THR A 112 0.78 3.91 -9.74
C THR A 112 0.93 5.36 -10.22
N THR A 113 -0.17 6.03 -10.58
CA THR A 113 -0.18 7.45 -10.96
C THR A 113 0.28 8.34 -9.81
N LEU A 114 -0.30 8.19 -8.61
CA LEU A 114 0.05 9.04 -7.47
C LEU A 114 1.52 8.82 -7.06
N ALA A 115 1.96 7.56 -7.02
CA ALA A 115 3.34 7.23 -6.68
C ALA A 115 4.31 7.82 -7.71
N THR A 116 4.03 7.70 -9.02
CA THR A 116 4.87 8.27 -10.09
C THR A 116 4.92 9.80 -10.03
N ARG A 117 3.79 10.45 -9.73
CA ARG A 117 3.68 11.91 -9.64
C ARG A 117 4.55 12.49 -8.52
N HIS A 118 4.60 11.82 -7.38
CA HIS A 118 5.29 12.31 -6.18
C HIS A 118 6.65 11.66 -5.92
N GLY A 119 7.16 10.84 -6.84
CA GLY A 119 8.39 10.05 -6.62
C GLY A 119 8.24 9.06 -5.45
N GLY A 120 7.02 8.59 -5.22
CA GLY A 120 6.61 7.71 -4.14
C GLY A 120 6.97 6.24 -4.35
N CYS A 121 6.57 5.44 -3.38
CA CYS A 121 6.66 3.98 -3.36
C CYS A 121 5.24 3.40 -3.33
N VAL A 122 5.02 2.26 -3.98
CA VAL A 122 3.76 1.51 -3.93
C VAL A 122 3.87 0.41 -2.88
N LEU A 123 2.80 0.24 -2.10
CA LEU A 123 2.63 -0.87 -1.17
C LEU A 123 1.50 -1.78 -1.67
N SER A 124 1.89 -2.88 -2.33
CA SER A 124 0.99 -3.90 -2.86
C SER A 124 1.75 -5.21 -3.10
N GLY A 125 1.10 -6.34 -2.84
CA GLY A 125 1.57 -7.65 -3.28
C GLY A 125 1.35 -7.93 -4.77
N ASP A 126 0.59 -7.07 -5.47
CA ASP A 126 0.42 -7.19 -6.92
C ASP A 126 1.73 -6.87 -7.67
N LYS A 127 1.89 -7.51 -8.83
CA LYS A 127 3.01 -7.30 -9.75
C LYS A 127 2.66 -6.40 -10.91
N PHE A 128 1.40 -5.95 -11.01
CA PHE A 128 0.90 -5.02 -12.03
C PHE A 128 1.25 -5.47 -13.45
N LYS A 129 1.16 -6.78 -13.71
CA LYS A 129 1.62 -7.41 -14.97
C LYS A 129 0.86 -6.88 -16.18
N ASP A 130 -0.41 -6.56 -16.00
CA ASP A 130 -1.30 -5.96 -16.99
C ASP A 130 -0.89 -4.53 -17.36
N ILE A 131 -0.40 -3.74 -16.39
CA ILE A 131 0.16 -2.40 -16.62
C ILE A 131 1.52 -2.52 -17.31
N LEU A 132 2.38 -3.43 -16.82
CA LEU A 132 3.71 -3.67 -17.39
C LEU A 132 3.65 -4.18 -18.84
N ALA A 133 2.63 -4.95 -19.19
CA ALA A 133 2.44 -5.46 -20.55
C ALA A 133 1.99 -4.39 -21.57
N GLN A 134 1.58 -3.21 -21.12
CA GLN A 134 1.03 -2.15 -21.97
C GLN A 134 2.02 -0.99 -22.13
N PRO A 135 2.57 -0.75 -23.34
CA PRO A 135 3.50 0.36 -23.57
C PRO A 135 2.94 1.75 -23.27
N ALA A 136 1.61 1.90 -23.39
CA ALA A 136 0.89 3.14 -23.05
C ALA A 136 1.06 3.55 -21.57
N TYR A 137 1.44 2.62 -20.69
CA TYR A 137 1.67 2.85 -19.27
C TYR A 137 3.15 2.79 -18.88
N SER A 138 4.06 2.95 -19.85
CA SER A 138 5.51 2.90 -19.63
C SER A 138 6.02 3.90 -18.59
N GLU A 139 5.32 5.02 -18.39
CA GLU A 139 5.63 5.98 -17.32
C GLU A 139 5.52 5.41 -15.90
N PHE A 140 4.70 4.37 -15.69
CA PHE A 140 4.52 3.72 -14.38
C PHE A 140 5.50 2.57 -14.15
N HIS A 141 6.16 2.07 -15.20
CA HIS A 141 7.06 0.92 -15.09
C HIS A 141 8.21 1.15 -14.08
N PRO A 142 8.85 2.33 -13.99
CA PRO A 142 9.89 2.57 -13.00
C PRO A 142 9.41 2.42 -11.55
N VAL A 143 8.20 2.90 -11.21
CA VAL A 143 7.68 2.76 -9.85
C VAL A 143 7.29 1.31 -9.55
N ILE A 144 6.66 0.63 -10.52
CA ILE A 144 6.27 -0.77 -10.39
C ILE A 144 7.50 -1.67 -10.15
N LEU A 145 8.50 -1.55 -11.01
CA LEU A 145 9.66 -2.44 -10.99
C LEU A 145 10.62 -2.13 -9.83
N ASN A 146 10.85 -0.84 -9.56
CA ASN A 146 11.91 -0.45 -8.64
C ASN A 146 11.40 -0.07 -7.26
N ARG A 147 10.14 0.35 -7.11
CA ARG A 147 9.61 0.91 -5.85
C ARG A 147 8.23 0.36 -5.49
N THR A 148 7.97 -0.90 -5.81
CA THR A 148 6.83 -1.63 -5.23
C THR A 148 7.34 -2.58 -4.15
N LEU A 149 6.63 -2.59 -3.02
CA LEU A 149 6.89 -3.40 -1.85
C LEU A 149 5.61 -4.13 -1.47
N ASP A 150 5.74 -5.33 -0.93
CA ASP A 150 4.62 -6.06 -0.34
C ASP A 150 4.63 -5.90 1.20
N VAL A 151 3.51 -6.26 1.83
CA VAL A 151 3.39 -6.41 3.28
C VAL A 151 3.13 -7.86 3.60
N LYS A 152 4.01 -8.44 4.42
CA LYS A 152 3.77 -9.75 5.01
C LYS A 152 3.14 -9.56 6.38
N PHE A 153 1.94 -10.10 6.54
CA PHE A 153 1.28 -10.21 7.84
C PHE A 153 1.71 -11.51 8.52
N ASN A 154 2.02 -11.42 9.82
CA ASN A 154 2.41 -12.56 10.64
C ASN A 154 1.18 -13.10 11.39
N PHE A 155 0.48 -14.04 10.75
CA PHE A 155 -0.69 -14.71 11.34
C PHE A 155 -0.25 -15.90 12.19
N LEU A 156 0.04 -15.69 13.48
CA LEU A 156 0.18 -16.81 14.43
C LEU A 156 -1.18 -17.17 15.05
N PRO A 157 -1.41 -18.44 15.44
CA PRO A 157 -2.70 -18.90 15.99
C PRO A 157 -3.24 -18.10 17.18
N TYR A 158 -2.35 -17.43 17.93
CA TYR A 158 -2.69 -16.64 19.11
C TYR A 158 -2.40 -15.14 18.95
N ASP A 159 -2.00 -14.70 17.75
CA ASP A 159 -1.64 -13.30 17.48
C ASP A 159 -2.81 -12.45 17.00
N VAL A 160 -3.96 -13.08 16.77
CA VAL A 160 -5.18 -12.40 16.40
C VAL A 160 -6.02 -12.23 17.66
N VAL A 161 -6.06 -11.01 18.20
CA VAL A 161 -6.94 -10.66 19.33
C VAL A 161 -8.26 -10.18 18.76
N TYR A 162 -9.34 -10.85 19.15
CA TYR A 162 -10.70 -10.44 18.82
C TYR A 162 -11.28 -9.65 19.99
N HIS A 163 -11.63 -8.38 19.77
CA HIS A 163 -12.43 -7.61 20.72
C HIS A 163 -13.77 -7.25 20.08
N LYS A 164 -14.84 -7.94 20.51
CA LYS A 164 -16.18 -7.89 19.88
C LYS A 164 -16.12 -8.31 18.41
N VAL A 165 -15.91 -7.34 17.51
CA VAL A 165 -15.73 -7.55 16.08
C VAL A 165 -14.32 -7.20 15.62
N ASP A 166 -13.57 -6.41 16.38
CA ASP A 166 -12.29 -5.85 15.95
C ASP A 166 -11.16 -6.88 16.02
N VAL A 167 -10.33 -6.88 14.98
CA VAL A 167 -9.16 -7.75 14.85
C VAL A 167 -7.88 -6.97 15.05
N PHE A 168 -7.08 -7.36 16.05
CA PHE A 168 -5.76 -6.79 16.30
C PHE A 168 -4.66 -7.83 16.08
N TYR A 169 -3.58 -7.42 15.42
CA TYR A 169 -2.37 -8.24 15.28
C TYR A 169 -1.42 -7.95 16.44
N LYS A 170 -1.01 -9.00 17.17
CA LYS A 170 0.05 -8.89 18.19
C LYS A 170 1.42 -8.66 17.57
N ALA A 171 1.66 -9.28 16.41
CA ALA A 171 2.87 -9.06 15.63
C ALA A 171 2.69 -7.88 14.68
N LEU A 172 3.73 -7.06 14.56
CA LEU A 172 3.79 -6.05 13.51
C LEU A 172 3.88 -6.72 12.14
N PRO A 173 3.30 -6.10 11.10
CA PRO A 173 3.57 -6.54 9.73
C PRO A 173 5.04 -6.29 9.37
N GLU A 174 5.52 -6.95 8.32
CA GLU A 174 6.84 -6.76 7.75
C GLU A 174 6.76 -6.20 6.34
N LEU A 175 7.61 -5.23 6.00
CA LEU A 175 7.84 -4.89 4.59
C LEU A 175 8.58 -6.04 3.93
N PHE A 176 8.08 -6.47 2.77
CA PHE A 176 8.57 -7.65 2.08
C PHE A 176 8.91 -7.33 0.62
N ILE A 177 10.03 -7.89 0.18
CA ILE A 177 10.45 -7.95 -1.22
C ILE A 177 10.95 -9.37 -1.50
N TYR A 178 10.85 -9.79 -2.75
CA TYR A 178 11.07 -11.18 -3.17
C TYR A 178 12.56 -11.49 -3.40
N GLU A 179 13.40 -10.46 -3.38
CA GLU A 179 14.84 -10.50 -3.53
C GLU A 179 15.55 -11.02 -2.25
N ASP A 180 16.85 -11.23 -2.36
CA ASP A 180 17.71 -11.87 -1.34
C ASP A 180 17.51 -11.33 0.08
N VAL A 181 17.29 -12.26 1.02
CA VAL A 181 17.12 -12.03 2.45
C VAL A 181 18.30 -11.26 3.04
N ALA A 182 19.53 -11.54 2.59
CA ALA A 182 20.75 -10.97 3.15
C ALA A 182 20.82 -9.44 3.05
N PHE A 183 20.22 -8.87 2.01
CA PHE A 183 20.24 -7.42 1.75
C PHE A 183 18.85 -6.78 1.81
N ARG A 184 17.83 -7.53 2.22
CA ARG A 184 16.43 -7.10 2.19
C ARG A 184 16.21 -5.75 2.85
N ALA A 185 16.71 -5.56 4.07
CA ALA A 185 16.51 -4.32 4.81
C ALA A 185 17.10 -3.11 4.06
N LYS A 186 18.31 -3.26 3.49
CA LYS A 186 18.97 -2.21 2.69
C LYS A 186 18.20 -1.90 1.41
N MET A 187 17.74 -2.94 0.70
CA MET A 187 16.96 -2.78 -0.53
C MET A 187 15.61 -2.11 -0.25
N ILE A 188 14.92 -2.48 0.82
CA ILE A 188 13.69 -1.82 1.25
C ILE A 188 13.96 -0.36 1.59
N ALA A 189 15.01 -0.06 2.36
CA ALA A 189 15.39 1.31 2.69
C ALA A 189 15.66 2.15 1.42
N GLN A 190 16.30 1.57 0.41
CA GLN A 190 16.52 2.20 -0.90
C GLN A 190 15.23 2.46 -1.69
N LYS A 191 14.18 1.67 -1.43
CA LYS A 191 12.87 1.83 -2.05
C LYS A 191 12.02 2.89 -1.35
N ILE A 192 11.99 2.89 0.00
CA ILE A 192 11.13 3.80 0.79
C ILE A 192 11.76 5.18 1.05
N PHE A 193 13.08 5.32 0.89
CA PHE A 193 13.76 6.61 0.92
C PHE A 193 14.31 6.98 -0.45
N ALA A 194 14.40 8.27 -0.74
CA ALA A 194 15.06 8.82 -1.93
C ALA A 194 16.39 9.46 -1.54
N SER A 195 17.48 9.07 -2.20
CA SER A 195 18.78 9.73 -2.07
C SER A 195 18.82 11.03 -2.89
N PRO A 196 19.71 11.98 -2.57
CA PRO A 196 19.91 13.18 -3.40
C PRO A 196 20.22 12.89 -4.88
N ASP A 197 20.82 11.73 -5.16
CA ASP A 197 21.17 11.27 -6.51
C ASP A 197 20.01 10.56 -7.23
N ASP A 198 18.88 10.33 -6.54
CA ASP A 198 17.70 9.71 -7.15
C ASP A 198 17.08 10.66 -8.20
N PRO A 199 16.80 10.19 -9.43
CA PRO A 199 16.21 11.03 -10.47
C PRO A 199 14.88 11.70 -10.08
N GLU A 200 14.15 11.11 -9.14
CA GLU A 200 12.87 11.61 -8.64
C GLU A 200 12.99 12.33 -7.29
N PHE A 201 14.20 12.57 -6.78
CA PHE A 201 14.42 13.27 -5.50
C PHE A 201 13.76 14.65 -5.48
N SER A 202 13.76 15.36 -6.62
CA SER A 202 13.09 16.66 -6.74
C SER A 202 11.58 16.58 -6.48
N LYS A 203 10.92 15.51 -6.94
CA LYS A 203 9.49 15.24 -6.71
C LYS A 203 9.23 14.98 -5.22
N VAL A 204 10.07 14.14 -4.60
CA VAL A 204 9.98 13.82 -3.16
C VAL A 204 10.19 15.08 -2.32
N ARG A 205 11.20 15.88 -2.64
CA ARG A 205 11.53 17.12 -1.93
C ARG A 205 10.42 18.17 -2.04
N LEU A 206 9.77 18.29 -3.20
CA LEU A 206 8.68 19.24 -3.40
C LEU A 206 7.47 18.90 -2.52
N ARG A 207 7.22 17.61 -2.29
CA ARG A 207 6.13 17.11 -1.44
C ARG A 207 6.41 17.30 0.06
N CYS A 208 7.66 17.22 0.49
CA CYS A 208 8.04 17.40 1.89
C CYS A 208 8.08 18.86 2.37
N ARG A 209 7.77 19.83 1.50
CA ARG A 209 7.67 21.27 1.82
C ARG A 209 6.22 21.68 1.92
#